data_AF-A0A947VA02-F1
#
_entry.id   AF-A0A947VA02-F1
#
_cell.length_a   1.000
_cell.length_b   1.000
_cell.length_c   1.000
_cell.angle_alpha   90.00
_cell.angle_beta   90.00
_cell.angle_gamma   90.00
#
_symmetry.space_group_name_H-M   'P 1'
#
loop_
_entity.id
_entity.type
_entity.pdbx_description
1 polymer ?
#
loop_
_entity_poly.entity_id
_entity_poly.type
_entity_poly.pdbx_seq_one_letter_code
_entity_poly.pdbx_strand_id
1 'polypeptide(L)'
;MGGSELKVLLTGGAGYIGSHTAVECLAAGHEVVVFDNLSNSSVKSLERVAQIAGRPVDFVQGDIRDRAALRALFAGHAFDAVVHFAGLKAVGESVDKPLLYYDNNIAGSIALFEEMAAAGVKAVVFSSSATVYGDPATVPITEDFPLSATNPYGWSKLFIEQMLRDVARADAGWNIALLRYFNPVGAHESGLIGEDPRGIPNNLMPFVAQVAVGRRPHLNVFGGDYPTPDGTGVRDYIHVVDLARGHVAALNRLQQLGGVQTWNLGTGRGVSVLDMVHAFEAASGKPVPYRIVARRAGDVAQCWADPTRAEQELGWRAEYDLARMCADAWRWQSGNPDGYA
;
A
#
# COMPACT_ATOMS: atom_id res chain seq x y z
N MET A 1 -10.25 5.48 -23.79
CA MET A 1 -9.48 4.50 -24.59
C MET A 1 -9.18 3.35 -23.67
N GLY A 2 -9.90 2.23 -23.81
CA GLY A 2 -9.70 1.05 -22.96
C GLY A 2 -8.35 0.43 -23.26
N GLY A 3 -7.52 0.24 -22.22
CA GLY A 3 -6.31 -0.57 -22.33
C GLY A 3 -6.66 -2.00 -22.73
N SER A 4 -5.69 -2.74 -23.25
CA SER A 4 -5.87 -4.18 -23.46
C SER A 4 -6.19 -4.86 -22.12
N GLU A 5 -7.09 -5.83 -22.14
CA GLU A 5 -7.29 -6.74 -21.03
C GLU A 5 -5.95 -7.42 -20.68
N LEU A 6 -5.65 -7.50 -19.37
CA LEU A 6 -4.40 -8.06 -18.85
C LEU A 6 -4.75 -9.14 -17.84
N LYS A 7 -3.96 -10.20 -17.78
CA LYS A 7 -3.96 -11.16 -16.68
C LYS A 7 -2.89 -10.80 -15.67
N VAL A 8 -3.32 -10.34 -14.50
CA VAL A 8 -2.46 -9.73 -13.49
C VAL A 8 -2.37 -10.62 -12.25
N LEU A 9 -1.13 -10.91 -11.84
CA LEU A 9 -0.85 -11.52 -10.55
C LEU A 9 -0.76 -10.44 -9.47
N LEU A 10 -1.58 -10.53 -8.43
CA LEU A 10 -1.49 -9.69 -7.23
C LEU A 10 -0.90 -10.49 -6.08
N THR A 11 0.41 -10.37 -5.84
CA THR A 11 1.00 -10.93 -4.62
C THR A 11 0.59 -10.06 -3.42
N GLY A 12 0.16 -10.65 -2.32
CA GLY A 12 -0.39 -9.90 -1.18
C GLY A 12 -1.79 -9.32 -1.46
N GLY A 13 -2.48 -9.86 -2.47
CA GLY A 13 -3.77 -9.35 -2.96
C GLY A 13 -4.94 -9.51 -1.99
N ALA A 14 -4.82 -10.32 -0.93
CA ALA A 14 -5.86 -10.40 0.10
C ALA A 14 -5.70 -9.31 1.18
N GLY A 15 -4.54 -8.63 1.21
CA GLY A 15 -4.25 -7.52 2.11
C GLY A 15 -5.02 -6.24 1.75
N TYR A 16 -4.87 -5.23 2.60
CA TYR A 16 -5.64 -3.98 2.51
C TYR A 16 -5.59 -3.29 1.14
N ILE A 17 -4.41 -2.91 0.66
CA ILE A 17 -4.28 -2.22 -0.63
C ILE A 17 -4.58 -3.20 -1.78
N GLY A 18 -4.07 -4.42 -1.68
CA GLY A 18 -4.22 -5.47 -2.69
C GLY A 18 -5.68 -5.80 -3.01
N SER A 19 -6.55 -5.86 -2.00
CA SER A 19 -7.98 -6.17 -2.19
C SER A 19 -8.73 -5.04 -2.91
N HIS A 20 -8.37 -3.78 -2.63
CA HIS A 20 -8.94 -2.63 -3.34
C HIS A 20 -8.41 -2.57 -4.78
N THR A 21 -7.12 -2.84 -4.99
CA THR A 21 -6.56 -2.96 -6.34
C THR A 21 -7.20 -4.11 -7.12
N ALA A 22 -7.54 -5.23 -6.49
CA ALA A 22 -8.26 -6.32 -7.14
C ALA A 22 -9.64 -5.86 -7.64
N VAL A 23 -10.40 -5.12 -6.83
CA VAL A 23 -11.68 -4.52 -7.25
C VAL A 23 -11.49 -3.62 -8.47
N GLU A 24 -10.55 -2.67 -8.41
CA GLU A 24 -10.35 -1.71 -9.50
C GLU A 24 -9.80 -2.40 -10.77
N CYS A 25 -8.96 -3.43 -10.65
CA CYS A 25 -8.49 -4.21 -11.80
C CYS A 25 -9.63 -4.95 -12.49
N LEU A 26 -10.50 -5.61 -11.72
CA LEU A 26 -11.68 -6.32 -12.25
C LEU A 26 -12.67 -5.36 -12.89
N ALA A 27 -12.87 -4.18 -12.28
CA ALA A 27 -13.72 -3.12 -12.83
C ALA A 27 -13.16 -2.53 -14.14
N ALA A 28 -11.83 -2.48 -14.28
CA ALA A 28 -11.14 -2.10 -15.52
C ALA A 28 -11.15 -3.22 -16.59
N GLY A 29 -11.70 -4.39 -16.28
CA GLY A 29 -11.79 -5.52 -17.21
C GLY A 29 -10.58 -6.44 -17.22
N HIS A 30 -9.62 -6.28 -16.31
CA HIS A 30 -8.48 -7.19 -16.20
C HIS A 30 -8.87 -8.51 -15.50
N GLU A 31 -8.15 -9.59 -15.82
CA GLU A 31 -8.18 -10.83 -15.04
C GLU A 31 -7.22 -10.72 -13.84
N VAL A 32 -7.66 -11.21 -12.68
CA VAL A 32 -6.89 -11.13 -11.43
C VAL A 32 -6.69 -12.52 -10.84
N VAL A 33 -5.44 -12.85 -10.53
CA VAL A 33 -5.08 -13.99 -9.67
C VAL A 33 -4.36 -13.44 -8.44
N VAL A 34 -4.80 -13.85 -7.26
CA VAL A 34 -4.20 -13.46 -5.98
C VAL A 34 -3.28 -14.55 -5.46
N PHE A 35 -2.08 -14.16 -5.03
CA PHE A 35 -1.14 -15.04 -4.32
C PHE A 35 -0.82 -14.45 -2.95
N ASP A 36 -1.25 -15.10 -1.86
CA ASP A 36 -1.14 -14.54 -0.51
C ASP A 36 -0.93 -15.67 0.53
N ASN A 37 -0.10 -15.42 1.55
CA ASN A 37 0.14 -16.38 2.63
C ASN A 37 -0.81 -16.19 3.83
N LEU A 38 -1.67 -15.17 3.78
CA LEU A 38 -2.65 -14.81 4.82
C LEU A 38 -2.03 -14.39 6.16
N SER A 39 -0.75 -13.98 6.13
CA SER A 39 -0.02 -13.55 7.32
C SER A 39 -0.46 -12.19 7.88
N ASN A 40 -1.26 -11.42 7.14
CA ASN A 40 -1.90 -10.21 7.68
C ASN A 40 -3.19 -9.86 6.92
N SER A 41 -3.94 -10.89 6.54
CA SER A 41 -5.14 -10.78 5.69
C SER A 41 -6.08 -11.97 5.95
N SER A 42 -7.25 -11.96 5.33
CA SER A 42 -8.28 -13.01 5.44
C SER A 42 -8.80 -13.38 4.06
N VAL A 43 -9.07 -14.67 3.82
CA VAL A 43 -9.74 -15.14 2.59
C VAL A 43 -11.08 -14.46 2.39
N LYS A 44 -11.76 -14.10 3.49
CA LYS A 44 -13.04 -13.37 3.46
C LYS A 44 -12.94 -12.03 2.72
N SER A 45 -11.77 -11.39 2.72
CA SER A 45 -11.51 -10.19 1.91
C SER A 45 -11.77 -10.48 0.43
N LEU A 46 -11.29 -11.61 -0.08
CA LEU A 46 -11.45 -12.01 -1.49
C LEU A 46 -12.89 -12.40 -1.85
N GLU A 47 -13.62 -13.04 -0.93
CA GLU A 47 -15.06 -13.28 -1.11
C GLU A 47 -15.82 -11.98 -1.30
N ARG A 48 -15.46 -10.95 -0.52
CA ARG A 48 -16.10 -9.63 -0.59
C ARG A 48 -15.62 -8.83 -1.80
N VAL A 49 -14.38 -8.99 -2.25
CA VAL A 49 -13.93 -8.50 -3.56
C VAL A 49 -14.80 -9.10 -4.67
N ALA A 50 -15.02 -10.42 -4.67
CA ALA A 50 -15.86 -11.07 -5.67
C ALA A 50 -17.32 -10.56 -5.64
N GLN A 51 -17.84 -10.30 -4.44
CA GLN A 51 -19.17 -9.69 -4.26
C GLN A 51 -19.23 -8.27 -4.85
N ILE A 52 -18.22 -7.44 -4.61
CA ILE A 52 -18.16 -6.06 -5.13
C ILE A 52 -18.02 -6.08 -6.66
N ALA A 53 -17.12 -6.91 -7.19
CA ALA A 53 -16.83 -6.98 -8.61
C ALA A 53 -17.88 -7.75 -9.43
N GLY A 54 -18.78 -8.50 -8.78
CA GLY A 54 -19.78 -9.33 -9.44
C GLY A 54 -19.21 -10.53 -10.21
N ARG A 55 -17.94 -10.90 -9.95
CA ARG A 55 -17.23 -12.01 -10.61
C ARG A 55 -16.18 -12.63 -9.68
N PRO A 56 -15.82 -13.91 -9.85
CA PRO A 56 -14.86 -14.58 -8.97
C PRO A 56 -13.44 -14.01 -9.10
N VAL A 57 -12.64 -14.22 -8.06
CA VAL A 57 -11.20 -13.93 -8.03
C VAL A 57 -10.46 -15.22 -7.77
N ASP A 58 -9.52 -15.56 -8.65
CA ASP A 58 -8.68 -16.73 -8.47
C ASP A 58 -7.73 -16.49 -7.30
N PHE A 59 -7.58 -17.49 -6.43
CA PHE A 59 -6.74 -17.41 -5.25
C PHE A 59 -5.84 -18.63 -5.13
N VAL A 60 -4.55 -18.39 -4.95
CA VAL A 60 -3.55 -19.39 -4.63
C VAL A 60 -2.89 -19.00 -3.31
N GLN A 61 -3.09 -19.82 -2.28
CA GLN A 61 -2.41 -19.60 -1.01
C GLN A 61 -0.94 -20.02 -1.12
N GLY A 62 -0.02 -19.14 -0.76
CA GLY A 62 1.41 -19.44 -0.79
C GLY A 62 2.27 -18.26 -0.34
N ASP A 63 3.55 -18.55 -0.09
CA ASP A 63 4.54 -17.57 0.35
C ASP A 63 5.48 -17.20 -0.79
N ILE A 64 5.78 -15.91 -0.97
CA ILE A 64 6.68 -15.44 -2.04
C ILE A 64 8.12 -15.94 -1.88
N ARG A 65 8.50 -16.45 -0.70
CA ARG A 65 9.79 -17.11 -0.49
C ARG A 65 9.81 -18.55 -0.99
N ASP A 66 8.65 -19.16 -1.21
CA ASP A 66 8.53 -20.53 -1.73
C ASP A 66 8.62 -20.52 -3.26
N ARG A 67 9.84 -20.77 -3.75
CA ARG A 67 10.15 -20.86 -5.18
C ARG A 67 9.37 -21.97 -5.88
N ALA A 68 9.12 -23.09 -5.21
CA ALA A 68 8.40 -24.20 -5.81
C ALA A 68 6.92 -23.82 -6.01
N ALA A 69 6.32 -23.16 -5.03
CA ALA A 69 4.96 -22.63 -5.14
C ALA A 69 4.85 -21.55 -6.23
N LEU A 70 5.79 -20.60 -6.28
CA LEU A 70 5.84 -19.58 -7.33
C LEU A 70 6.00 -20.22 -8.72
N ARG A 71 6.89 -21.19 -8.88
CA ARG A 71 7.08 -21.90 -10.14
C ARG A 71 5.81 -22.61 -10.61
N ALA A 72 5.12 -23.29 -9.69
CA ALA A 72 3.84 -23.94 -9.98
C ALA A 72 2.78 -22.91 -10.40
N LEU A 73 2.73 -21.76 -9.73
CA LEU A 73 1.84 -20.66 -10.06
C LEU A 73 2.09 -20.12 -11.48
N PHE A 74 3.34 -19.79 -11.83
CA PHE A 74 3.68 -19.31 -13.17
C PHE A 74 3.53 -20.37 -14.26
N ALA A 75 3.67 -21.66 -13.94
CA ALA A 75 3.39 -22.75 -14.89
C ALA A 75 1.89 -22.94 -15.16
N GLY A 76 1.03 -22.63 -14.19
CA GLY A 76 -0.42 -22.77 -14.29
C GLY A 76 -1.14 -21.58 -14.93
N HIS A 77 -0.47 -20.44 -15.08
CA HIS A 77 -1.08 -19.19 -15.51
C HIS A 77 -0.16 -18.41 -16.46
N ALA A 78 -0.70 -17.88 -17.56
CA ALA A 78 0.01 -16.95 -18.43
C ALA A 78 -0.26 -15.51 -17.98
N PHE A 79 0.64 -14.94 -17.16
CA PHE A 79 0.50 -13.57 -16.67
C PHE A 79 1.11 -12.55 -17.63
N ASP A 80 0.45 -11.41 -17.79
CA ASP A 80 0.98 -10.25 -18.50
C ASP A 80 1.82 -9.36 -17.58
N ALA A 81 1.45 -9.29 -16.29
CA ALA A 81 2.09 -8.43 -15.31
C ALA A 81 1.92 -8.94 -13.87
N VAL A 82 2.79 -8.46 -12.99
CA VAL A 82 2.71 -8.68 -11.54
C VAL A 82 2.56 -7.35 -10.82
N VAL A 83 1.64 -7.25 -9.86
CA VAL A 83 1.63 -6.19 -8.85
C VAL A 83 2.10 -6.78 -7.52
N HIS A 84 3.21 -6.26 -7.00
CA HIS A 84 3.91 -6.84 -5.86
C HIS A 84 3.62 -6.09 -4.55
N PHE A 85 2.51 -6.45 -3.88
CA PHE A 85 2.17 -5.92 -2.55
C PHE A 85 2.76 -6.74 -1.39
N ALA A 86 3.01 -8.03 -1.60
CA ALA A 86 3.43 -8.95 -0.54
C ALA A 86 4.71 -8.44 0.16
N GLY A 87 4.61 -8.21 1.46
CA GLY A 87 5.67 -7.63 2.28
C GLY A 87 5.20 -7.32 3.69
N LEU A 88 6.10 -7.41 4.67
CA LEU A 88 5.86 -6.88 6.01
C LEU A 88 6.04 -5.36 5.99
N LYS A 89 5.15 -4.64 6.69
CA LYS A 89 5.00 -3.18 6.55
C LYS A 89 5.08 -2.34 7.82
N ALA A 90 5.15 -2.95 9.01
CA ALA A 90 5.11 -2.19 10.25
C ALA A 90 6.50 -1.62 10.60
N VAL A 91 6.66 -0.29 10.54
CA VAL A 91 7.95 0.39 10.80
C VAL A 91 8.54 0.03 12.17
N GLY A 92 7.76 0.13 13.25
CA GLY A 92 8.23 -0.18 14.61
C GLY A 92 8.72 -1.62 14.75
N GLU A 93 7.91 -2.60 14.32
CA GLU A 93 8.32 -4.01 14.36
C GLU A 93 9.56 -4.28 13.50
N SER A 94 9.77 -3.55 12.41
CA SER A 94 10.97 -3.72 11.59
C SER A 94 12.26 -3.37 12.33
N VAL A 95 12.20 -2.40 13.25
CA VAL A 95 13.34 -2.03 14.12
C VAL A 95 13.60 -3.14 15.14
N ASP A 96 12.54 -3.73 15.69
CA ASP A 96 12.64 -4.82 16.67
C ASP A 96 13.06 -6.16 16.02
N LYS A 97 12.67 -6.40 14.77
CA LYS A 97 12.85 -7.66 14.02
C LYS A 97 13.41 -7.44 12.62
N PRO A 98 14.61 -6.84 12.45
CA PRO A 98 15.14 -6.46 11.14
C PRO A 98 15.32 -7.64 10.18
N LEU A 99 15.83 -8.78 10.66
CA LEU A 99 16.07 -9.95 9.82
C LEU A 99 14.78 -10.57 9.28
N LEU A 100 13.68 -10.50 10.05
CA LEU A 100 12.36 -10.96 9.59
C LEU A 100 11.87 -10.12 8.39
N TYR A 101 12.12 -8.81 8.43
CA TYR A 101 11.75 -7.90 7.35
C TYR A 101 12.61 -8.10 6.11
N TYR A 102 13.92 -8.26 6.28
CA TYR A 102 14.80 -8.52 5.15
C TYR A 102 14.56 -9.88 4.50
N ASP A 103 14.33 -10.93 5.29
CA ASP A 103 13.96 -12.25 4.76
C ASP A 103 12.65 -12.18 3.96
N ASN A 104 11.59 -11.65 4.56
CA ASN A 104 10.30 -11.60 3.88
C ASN A 104 10.32 -10.66 2.67
N ASN A 105 10.82 -9.44 2.82
CA ASN A 105 10.70 -8.42 1.78
C ASN A 105 11.77 -8.59 0.70
N ILE A 106 13.05 -8.76 1.08
CA ILE A 106 14.14 -8.82 0.09
C ILE A 106 14.23 -10.21 -0.50
N ALA A 107 14.39 -11.26 0.32
CA ALA A 107 14.56 -12.61 -0.21
C ALA A 107 13.28 -13.12 -0.92
N GLY A 108 12.10 -12.74 -0.41
CA GLY A 108 10.82 -12.97 -1.08
C GLY A 108 10.71 -12.27 -2.44
N SER A 109 11.10 -10.99 -2.54
CA SER A 109 11.13 -10.29 -3.84
C SER A 109 12.13 -10.91 -4.81
N ILE A 110 13.31 -11.33 -4.35
CA ILE A 110 14.30 -12.03 -5.20
C ILE A 110 13.70 -13.31 -5.79
N ALA A 111 13.09 -14.15 -4.95
CA ALA A 111 12.45 -15.38 -5.40
C ALA A 111 11.33 -15.10 -6.42
N LEU A 112 10.50 -14.07 -6.18
CA LEU A 112 9.47 -13.64 -7.13
C LEU A 112 10.08 -13.21 -8.47
N PHE A 113 11.06 -12.31 -8.48
CA PHE A 113 11.62 -11.76 -9.71
C PHE A 113 12.37 -12.81 -10.54
N GLU A 114 13.01 -13.79 -9.90
CA GLU A 114 13.67 -14.90 -10.59
C GLU A 114 12.65 -15.83 -11.26
N GLU A 115 11.55 -16.20 -10.59
CA GLU A 115 10.52 -17.05 -11.21
C GLU A 115 9.70 -16.28 -12.27
N MET A 116 9.51 -14.96 -12.10
CA MET A 116 9.00 -14.07 -13.15
C MET A 116 9.89 -14.11 -14.40
N ALA A 117 11.21 -13.95 -14.24
CA ALA A 117 12.17 -14.01 -15.33
C ALA A 117 12.14 -15.37 -16.04
N ALA A 118 12.12 -16.46 -15.28
CA ALA A 118 12.06 -17.83 -15.81
C ALA A 118 10.77 -18.11 -16.59
N ALA A 119 9.66 -17.51 -16.17
CA ALA A 119 8.37 -17.60 -16.86
C ALA A 119 8.21 -16.63 -18.05
N GLY A 120 9.19 -15.74 -18.27
CA GLY A 120 9.11 -14.71 -19.32
C GLY A 120 8.19 -13.53 -18.98
N VAL A 121 7.73 -13.41 -17.73
CA VAL A 121 6.88 -12.31 -17.26
C VAL A 121 7.77 -11.15 -16.79
N LYS A 122 7.92 -10.12 -17.62
CA LYS A 122 8.88 -9.03 -17.38
C LYS A 122 8.24 -7.67 -17.09
N ALA A 123 6.98 -7.66 -16.64
CA ALA A 123 6.26 -6.45 -16.29
C ALA A 123 5.87 -6.48 -14.81
N VAL A 124 6.33 -5.49 -14.04
CA VAL A 124 6.06 -5.42 -12.59
C VAL A 124 5.70 -4.01 -12.12
N VAL A 125 4.63 -3.93 -11.33
CA VAL A 125 4.32 -2.77 -10.50
C VAL A 125 4.73 -3.08 -9.07
N PHE A 126 5.73 -2.38 -8.57
CA PHE A 126 6.24 -2.58 -7.21
C PHE A 126 5.66 -1.58 -6.22
N SER A 127 5.17 -2.11 -5.11
CA SER A 127 4.77 -1.34 -3.93
C SER A 127 5.95 -0.79 -3.16
N SER A 128 6.45 0.36 -3.58
CA SER A 128 7.42 1.13 -2.80
C SER A 128 6.73 2.02 -1.75
N SER A 129 7.47 2.93 -1.12
CA SER A 129 6.96 3.75 -0.02
C SER A 129 7.73 5.05 0.11
N ALA A 130 7.06 6.11 0.57
CA ALA A 130 7.70 7.38 0.92
C ALA A 130 8.83 7.23 1.98
N THR A 131 8.91 6.09 2.69
CA THR A 131 10.04 5.81 3.60
C THR A 131 11.40 5.75 2.90
N VAL A 132 11.45 5.57 1.58
CA VAL A 132 12.70 5.59 0.80
C VAL A 132 13.31 6.98 0.65
N TYR A 133 12.61 8.03 1.11
CA TYR A 133 13.14 9.39 1.20
C TYR A 133 13.81 9.70 2.55
N GLY A 134 13.70 8.80 3.53
CA GLY A 134 14.23 8.99 4.87
C GLY A 134 13.60 10.19 5.59
N ASP A 135 14.44 11.11 6.05
CA ASP A 135 14.02 12.40 6.64
C ASP A 135 14.21 13.51 5.60
N PRO A 136 13.16 13.86 4.84
CA PRO A 136 13.28 14.76 3.70
C PRO A 136 13.62 16.18 4.14
N ALA A 137 14.54 16.84 3.43
CA ALA A 137 14.98 18.20 3.76
C ALA A 137 13.86 19.25 3.61
N THR A 138 12.94 19.02 2.66
CA THR A 138 11.81 19.89 2.37
C THR A 138 10.59 19.04 1.97
N VAL A 139 9.45 19.72 1.89
CA VAL A 139 8.17 19.17 1.47
C VAL A 139 7.47 20.25 0.62
N PRO A 140 6.74 19.91 -0.45
CA PRO A 140 6.42 18.56 -0.94
C PRO A 140 7.63 17.80 -1.54
N ILE A 141 7.56 16.47 -1.53
CA ILE A 141 8.63 15.56 -1.96
C ILE A 141 8.42 15.15 -3.42
N THR A 142 9.39 15.43 -4.28
CA THR A 142 9.38 14.95 -5.68
C THR A 142 10.10 13.59 -5.80
N GLU A 143 9.95 12.90 -6.94
CA GLU A 143 10.59 11.62 -7.20
C GLU A 143 12.13 11.68 -7.25
N ASP A 144 12.67 12.86 -7.56
CA ASP A 144 14.10 13.12 -7.72
C ASP A 144 14.81 13.45 -6.39
N PHE A 145 14.07 13.47 -5.27
CA PHE A 145 14.68 13.67 -3.95
C PHE A 145 15.72 12.58 -3.65
N PRO A 146 16.78 12.92 -2.90
CA PRO A 146 17.75 11.94 -2.43
C PRO A 146 17.08 10.79 -1.67
N LEU A 147 17.54 9.57 -1.92
CA LEU A 147 16.99 8.38 -1.29
C LEU A 147 17.81 7.97 -0.07
N SER A 148 17.11 7.65 1.01
CA SER A 148 17.67 7.10 2.24
C SER A 148 16.56 6.42 3.06
N ALA A 149 16.90 5.74 4.15
CA ALA A 149 15.88 5.17 5.03
C ALA A 149 16.30 5.26 6.50
N THR A 150 15.32 5.46 7.38
CA THR A 150 15.51 5.60 8.83
C THR A 150 15.22 4.31 9.61
N ASN A 151 14.76 3.25 8.95
CA ASN A 151 14.33 2.00 9.56
C ASN A 151 14.47 0.80 8.59
N PRO A 152 14.51 -0.45 9.10
CA PRO A 152 14.69 -1.65 8.28
C PRO A 152 13.61 -1.87 7.20
N TYR A 153 12.34 -1.53 7.49
CA TYR A 153 11.28 -1.57 6.48
C TYR A 153 11.60 -0.66 5.29
N GLY A 154 11.95 0.61 5.56
CA GLY A 154 12.33 1.57 4.52
C GLY A 154 13.55 1.13 3.72
N TRP A 155 14.57 0.58 4.39
CA TRP A 155 15.75 0.01 3.73
C TRP A 155 15.37 -1.15 2.81
N SER A 156 14.46 -2.04 3.23
CA SER A 156 14.00 -3.14 2.37
C SER A 156 13.35 -2.62 1.08
N LYS A 157 12.52 -1.57 1.14
CA LYS A 157 11.89 -0.98 -0.04
C LYS A 157 12.92 -0.33 -0.96
N LEU A 158 13.86 0.42 -0.40
CA LEU A 158 14.93 1.07 -1.18
C LEU A 158 15.84 0.03 -1.87
N PHE A 159 16.19 -1.06 -1.19
CA PHE A 159 16.98 -2.13 -1.80
C PHE A 159 16.21 -2.84 -2.92
N ILE A 160 14.89 -3.05 -2.77
CA ILE A 160 14.09 -3.64 -3.85
C ILE A 160 13.99 -2.71 -5.06
N GLU A 161 13.85 -1.39 -4.85
CA GLU A 161 13.94 -0.43 -5.97
C GLU A 161 15.28 -0.54 -6.70
N GLN A 162 16.39 -0.62 -5.95
CA GLN A 162 17.73 -0.75 -6.55
C GLN A 162 17.87 -2.07 -7.32
N MET A 163 17.44 -3.19 -6.76
CA MET A 163 17.45 -4.49 -7.44
C MET A 163 16.69 -4.44 -8.76
N LEU A 164 15.50 -3.85 -8.77
CA LEU A 164 14.68 -3.71 -9.97
C LEU A 164 15.34 -2.81 -11.03
N ARG A 165 15.98 -1.70 -10.62
CA ARG A 165 16.77 -0.86 -11.53
C ARG A 165 17.93 -1.63 -12.16
N ASP A 166 18.64 -2.44 -11.37
CA ASP A 166 19.74 -3.26 -11.87
C ASP A 166 19.26 -4.38 -12.80
N VAL A 167 18.09 -4.99 -12.51
CA VAL A 167 17.43 -5.96 -13.40
C VAL A 167 17.10 -5.33 -14.76
N ALA A 168 16.44 -4.18 -14.79
CA ALA A 168 16.12 -3.49 -16.04
C ALA A 168 17.36 -3.00 -16.81
N ARG A 169 18.45 -2.69 -16.10
CA ARG A 169 19.73 -2.37 -16.74
C ARG A 169 20.39 -3.59 -17.37
N ALA A 170 20.27 -4.77 -16.75
CA ALA A 170 20.81 -6.01 -17.26
C ALA A 170 19.98 -6.60 -18.41
N ASP A 171 18.67 -6.37 -18.39
CA ASP A 171 17.72 -6.87 -19.39
C ASP A 171 16.67 -5.79 -19.71
N ALA A 172 16.85 -5.12 -20.85
CA ALA A 172 15.98 -4.04 -21.32
C ALA A 172 14.54 -4.49 -21.66
N GLY A 173 14.24 -5.79 -21.63
CA GLY A 173 12.88 -6.32 -21.77
C GLY A 173 11.99 -6.10 -20.55
N TRP A 174 12.54 -5.63 -19.43
CA TRP A 174 11.77 -5.34 -18.21
C TRP A 174 11.07 -4.00 -18.24
N ASN A 175 9.80 -4.02 -17.85
CA ASN A 175 8.96 -2.84 -17.63
C ASN A 175 8.58 -2.75 -16.16
N ILE A 176 9.03 -1.69 -15.48
CA ILE A 176 8.99 -1.60 -14.03
C ILE A 176 8.37 -0.27 -13.62
N ALA A 177 7.26 -0.33 -12.89
CA ALA A 177 6.65 0.80 -12.23
C ALA A 177 6.97 0.77 -10.73
N LEU A 178 7.70 1.76 -10.23
CA LEU A 178 7.98 1.94 -8.81
C LEU A 178 6.98 2.96 -8.25
N LEU A 179 5.97 2.48 -7.54
CA LEU A 179 4.95 3.35 -6.96
C LEU A 179 5.28 3.62 -5.49
N ARG A 180 5.67 4.86 -5.19
CA ARG A 180 5.99 5.29 -3.83
C ARG A 180 4.75 5.82 -3.15
N TYR A 181 4.11 4.98 -2.35
CA TYR A 181 2.91 5.36 -1.62
C TYR A 181 3.25 6.21 -0.40
N PHE A 182 2.38 7.14 -0.09
CA PHE A 182 2.38 7.84 1.19
C PHE A 182 1.55 7.06 2.21
N ASN A 183 0.49 7.63 2.79
CA ASN A 183 -0.25 6.99 3.89
C ASN A 183 -1.68 6.60 3.44
N PRO A 184 -1.88 5.41 2.85
CA PRO A 184 -3.21 4.97 2.44
C PRO A 184 -4.15 4.79 3.64
N VAL A 185 -5.37 5.31 3.50
CA VAL A 185 -6.46 5.25 4.48
C VAL A 185 -7.82 5.15 3.78
N GLY A 186 -8.91 5.00 4.53
CA GLY A 186 -10.26 4.82 3.97
C GLY A 186 -10.60 3.36 3.73
N ALA A 187 -11.67 3.13 2.97
CA ALA A 187 -12.15 1.80 2.63
C ALA A 187 -12.94 1.86 1.31
N HIS A 188 -13.36 0.72 0.79
CA HIS A 188 -14.26 0.70 -0.36
C HIS A 188 -15.63 1.26 0.06
N GLU A 189 -16.28 1.99 -0.84
CA GLU A 189 -17.49 2.74 -0.48
C GLU A 189 -18.68 1.85 -0.09
N SER A 190 -18.68 0.59 -0.50
CA SER A 190 -19.67 -0.41 -0.06
C SER A 190 -19.57 -0.73 1.44
N GLY A 191 -18.44 -0.46 2.09
CA GLY A 191 -18.17 -0.91 3.46
C GLY A 191 -17.98 -2.43 3.58
N LEU A 192 -17.78 -3.14 2.46
CA LEU A 192 -17.54 -4.60 2.46
C LEU A 192 -16.06 -4.96 2.54
N ILE A 193 -15.15 -4.10 2.09
CA ILE A 193 -13.70 -4.29 2.30
C ILE A 193 -13.10 -3.02 2.89
N GLY A 194 -12.12 -3.21 3.76
CA GLY A 194 -11.33 -2.16 4.42
C GLY A 194 -10.08 -2.73 5.09
N GLU A 195 -9.40 -1.92 5.89
CA GLU A 195 -8.20 -2.36 6.62
C GLU A 195 -8.59 -3.15 7.87
N ASP A 196 -8.07 -4.39 7.99
CA ASP A 196 -8.27 -5.26 9.15
C ASP A 196 -6.93 -5.89 9.56
N PRO A 197 -6.08 -5.15 10.28
CA PRO A 197 -4.77 -5.64 10.67
C PRO A 197 -4.90 -6.70 11.78
N ARG A 198 -4.09 -7.75 11.70
CA ARG A 198 -4.05 -8.75 12.77
C ARG A 198 -3.40 -8.15 14.02
N GLY A 199 -4.02 -8.33 15.17
CA GLY A 199 -3.50 -7.87 16.46
C GLY A 199 -3.70 -6.36 16.70
N ILE A 200 -2.69 -5.70 17.27
CA ILE A 200 -2.74 -4.26 17.54
C ILE A 200 -2.34 -3.49 16.27
N PRO A 201 -3.20 -2.59 15.74
CA PRO A 201 -2.85 -1.81 14.56
C PRO A 201 -1.58 -0.98 14.78
N ASN A 202 -0.67 -1.00 13.81
CA ASN A 202 0.53 -0.15 13.80
C ASN A 202 0.31 1.20 13.11
N ASN A 203 -0.72 1.29 12.26
CA ASN A 203 -1.10 2.49 11.51
C ASN A 203 -2.18 3.30 12.26
N LEU A 204 -2.21 4.62 12.03
CA LEU A 204 -3.08 5.55 12.76
C LEU A 204 -4.58 5.29 12.54
N MET A 205 -5.03 5.28 11.28
CA MET A 205 -6.45 5.18 10.93
C MET A 205 -7.15 3.92 11.52
N PRO A 206 -6.63 2.69 11.37
CA PRO A 206 -7.28 1.52 11.98
C PRO A 206 -7.28 1.57 13.50
N PHE A 207 -6.30 2.21 14.13
CA PHE A 207 -6.30 2.40 15.59
C PHE A 207 -7.39 3.39 16.02
N VAL A 208 -7.49 4.54 15.34
CA VAL A 208 -8.55 5.55 15.54
C VAL A 208 -9.93 4.91 15.38
N ALA A 209 -10.13 4.14 14.32
CA ALA A 209 -11.38 3.45 14.06
C ALA A 209 -11.74 2.44 15.17
N GLN A 210 -10.76 1.66 15.65
CA GLN A 210 -10.96 0.73 16.78
C GLN A 210 -11.28 1.43 18.10
N VAL A 211 -10.75 2.63 18.37
CA VAL A 211 -11.15 3.44 19.52
C VAL A 211 -12.60 3.91 19.36
N ALA A 212 -12.98 4.41 18.18
CA ALA A 212 -14.33 4.89 17.91
C ALA A 212 -15.42 3.81 18.03
N VAL A 213 -15.12 2.55 17.68
CA VAL A 213 -16.02 1.40 17.92
C VAL A 213 -15.89 0.79 19.32
N GLY A 214 -15.08 1.36 20.21
CA GLY A 214 -14.96 0.92 21.60
C GLY A 214 -14.11 -0.33 21.83
N ARG A 215 -13.38 -0.82 20.82
CA ARG A 215 -12.42 -1.93 20.97
C ARG A 215 -11.16 -1.53 21.72
N ARG A 216 -10.90 -0.23 21.82
CA ARG A 216 -9.75 0.33 22.54
C ARG A 216 -10.16 1.55 23.36
N PRO A 217 -9.54 1.78 24.53
CA PRO A 217 -9.94 2.86 25.42
C PRO A 217 -9.49 4.25 24.95
N HIS A 218 -8.34 4.36 24.29
CA HIS A 218 -7.78 5.61 23.78
C HIS A 218 -6.70 5.36 22.74
N LEU A 219 -6.43 6.36 21.89
CA LEU A 219 -5.29 6.45 20.98
C LEU A 219 -4.04 6.97 21.72
N ASN A 220 -2.87 6.45 21.37
CA ASN A 220 -1.59 7.06 21.74
C ASN A 220 -1.07 7.91 20.56
N VAL A 221 -0.94 9.21 20.76
CA VAL A 221 -0.37 10.18 19.81
C VAL A 221 1.13 10.28 20.10
N PHE A 222 1.95 9.73 19.21
CA PHE A 222 3.40 9.66 19.39
C PHE A 222 4.06 11.00 19.05
N GLY A 223 4.47 11.75 20.08
CA GLY A 223 5.07 13.08 19.96
C GLY A 223 4.04 14.21 19.92
N GLY A 224 4.33 15.27 20.65
CA GLY A 224 3.57 16.53 20.69
C GLY A 224 4.48 17.75 20.67
N ASP A 225 5.71 17.57 20.19
CA ASP A 225 6.81 18.53 20.20
C ASP A 225 7.57 18.56 18.86
N TYR A 226 7.02 17.98 17.79
CA TYR A 226 7.59 18.09 16.46
C TYR A 226 7.52 19.55 15.96
N PRO A 227 8.41 19.97 15.05
CA PRO A 227 8.36 21.30 14.44
C PRO A 227 7.23 21.40 13.39
N THR A 228 5.99 21.16 13.82
CA THR A 228 4.76 21.15 13.01
C THR A 228 3.71 22.02 13.69
N PRO A 229 2.64 22.46 13.00
CA PRO A 229 1.71 23.46 13.54
C PRO A 229 1.07 23.11 14.89
N ASP A 230 0.81 21.82 15.16
CA ASP A 230 0.20 21.33 16.40
C ASP A 230 1.14 20.43 17.24
N GLY A 231 2.42 20.35 16.85
CA GLY A 231 3.43 19.51 17.50
C GLY A 231 3.35 18.02 17.16
N THR A 232 2.35 17.57 16.40
CA THR A 232 2.18 16.16 16.03
C THR A 232 2.68 15.86 14.62
N GLY A 233 2.91 14.58 14.30
CA GLY A 233 3.41 14.18 12.98
C GLY A 233 2.45 14.54 11.84
N VAL A 234 2.98 15.10 10.76
CA VAL A 234 2.22 15.47 9.55
C VAL A 234 2.49 14.46 8.43
N ARG A 235 1.43 13.95 7.80
CA ARG A 235 1.52 12.94 6.74
C ARG A 235 0.58 13.26 5.58
N ASP A 236 0.90 12.75 4.40
CA ASP A 236 -0.01 12.74 3.25
C ASP A 236 -0.88 11.50 3.27
N TYR A 237 -2.12 11.67 3.74
CA TYR A 237 -3.11 10.61 3.69
C TYR A 237 -3.78 10.58 2.34
N ILE A 238 -3.81 9.41 1.73
CA ILE A 238 -4.42 9.15 0.41
C ILE A 238 -5.51 8.11 0.56
N HIS A 239 -6.64 8.29 -0.15
CA HIS A 239 -7.71 7.31 -0.12
C HIS A 239 -7.26 6.01 -0.82
N VAL A 240 -7.49 4.86 -0.19
CA VAL A 240 -7.04 3.55 -0.71
C VAL A 240 -7.62 3.22 -2.09
N VAL A 241 -8.83 3.68 -2.40
CA VAL A 241 -9.43 3.55 -3.74
C VAL A 241 -8.70 4.42 -4.77
N ASP A 242 -8.30 5.66 -4.43
CA ASP A 242 -7.47 6.47 -5.33
C ASP A 242 -6.12 5.79 -5.58
N LEU A 243 -5.51 5.25 -4.52
CA LEU A 243 -4.27 4.50 -4.64
C LEU A 243 -4.45 3.25 -5.53
N ALA A 244 -5.54 2.51 -5.37
CA ALA A 244 -5.87 1.35 -6.19
C ALA A 244 -6.04 1.73 -7.68
N ARG A 245 -6.71 2.83 -7.98
CA ARG A 245 -6.81 3.39 -9.34
C ARG A 245 -5.45 3.81 -9.90
N GLY A 246 -4.54 4.27 -9.05
CA GLY A 246 -3.15 4.56 -9.43
C GLY A 246 -2.39 3.33 -9.93
N HIS A 247 -2.70 2.15 -9.38
CA HIS A 247 -2.14 0.89 -9.89
C HIS A 247 -2.67 0.54 -11.26
N VAL A 248 -3.98 0.69 -11.48
CA VAL A 248 -4.61 0.46 -12.79
C VAL A 248 -4.04 1.42 -13.83
N ALA A 249 -3.85 2.70 -13.47
CA ALA A 249 -3.20 3.67 -14.35
C ALA A 249 -1.75 3.28 -14.71
N ALA A 250 -0.97 2.82 -13.72
CA ALA A 250 0.39 2.32 -13.94
C ALA A 250 0.41 1.04 -14.80
N LEU A 251 -0.48 0.07 -14.55
CA LEU A 251 -0.62 -1.16 -15.33
C LEU A 251 -0.93 -0.85 -16.81
N ASN A 252 -1.85 0.07 -17.06
CA ASN A 252 -2.21 0.49 -18.42
C ASN A 252 -1.07 1.18 -19.19
N ARG A 253 -0.05 1.68 -18.48
CA ARG A 253 1.17 2.26 -19.07
C ARG A 253 2.35 1.31 -19.06
N LEU A 254 2.28 0.20 -18.34
CA LEU A 254 3.42 -0.65 -18.00
C LEU A 254 4.16 -1.15 -19.25
N GLN A 255 3.45 -1.66 -20.25
CA GLN A 255 4.07 -2.16 -21.48
C GLN A 255 4.71 -1.06 -22.36
N GLN A 256 4.41 0.21 -22.10
CA GLN A 256 4.89 1.37 -22.86
C GLN A 256 6.08 2.08 -22.18
N LEU A 257 6.51 1.64 -20.99
CA LEU A 257 7.54 2.34 -20.23
C LEU A 257 8.94 2.20 -20.84
N GLY A 258 9.28 1.02 -21.36
CA GLY A 258 10.60 0.76 -21.93
C GLY A 258 11.73 0.84 -20.89
N GLY A 259 11.45 0.44 -19.65
CA GLY A 259 12.42 0.47 -18.54
C GLY A 259 11.77 0.68 -17.18
N VAL A 260 12.44 1.45 -16.32
CA VAL A 260 11.96 1.77 -14.96
C VAL A 260 11.40 3.18 -14.91
N GLN A 261 10.18 3.31 -14.39
CA GLN A 261 9.62 4.61 -14.04
C GLN A 261 9.15 4.63 -12.58
N THR A 262 9.15 5.82 -12.00
CA THR A 262 8.88 6.04 -10.58
C THR A 262 7.88 7.16 -10.42
N TRP A 263 6.85 6.94 -9.59
CA TRP A 263 5.82 7.93 -9.30
C TRP A 263 5.49 7.96 -7.81
N ASN A 264 5.32 9.17 -7.29
CA ASN A 264 4.70 9.41 -6.00
C ASN A 264 3.18 9.32 -6.11
N LEU A 265 2.56 8.47 -5.29
CA LEU A 265 1.11 8.38 -5.16
C LEU A 265 0.70 8.94 -3.80
N GLY A 266 0.29 10.22 -3.82
CA GLY A 266 -0.17 10.99 -2.67
C GLY A 266 -1.13 12.10 -3.12
N THR A 267 -1.67 12.85 -2.17
CA THR A 267 -2.58 13.98 -2.42
C THR A 267 -1.84 15.31 -2.56
N GLY A 268 -0.60 15.36 -2.08
CA GLY A 268 0.18 16.57 -1.93
C GLY A 268 -0.25 17.48 -0.79
N ARG A 269 -1.06 16.97 0.15
CA ARG A 269 -1.54 17.70 1.32
C ARG A 269 -1.09 17.01 2.60
N GLY A 270 -0.36 17.73 3.43
CA GLY A 270 -0.02 17.31 4.78
C GLY A 270 -1.21 17.47 5.74
N VAL A 271 -1.44 16.45 6.57
CA VAL A 271 -2.46 16.42 7.62
C VAL A 271 -1.82 15.92 8.90
N SER A 272 -2.06 16.60 10.03
CA SER A 272 -1.51 16.21 11.32
C SER A 272 -2.22 14.99 11.92
N VAL A 273 -1.69 14.43 13.01
CA VAL A 273 -2.39 13.36 13.75
C VAL A 273 -3.68 13.88 14.36
N LEU A 274 -3.70 15.10 14.90
CA LEU A 274 -4.90 15.65 15.53
C LEU A 274 -5.95 16.07 14.50
N ASP A 275 -5.54 16.58 13.34
CA ASP A 275 -6.45 16.85 12.23
C ASP A 275 -7.18 15.58 11.78
N MET A 276 -6.45 14.46 11.68
CA MET A 276 -7.04 13.15 11.38
C MET A 276 -8.04 12.71 12.45
N VAL A 277 -7.70 12.88 13.74
CA VAL A 277 -8.59 12.55 14.86
C VAL A 277 -9.89 13.36 14.77
N HIS A 278 -9.81 14.68 14.63
CA HIS A 278 -10.98 15.55 14.53
C HIS A 278 -11.84 15.23 13.29
N ALA A 279 -11.21 14.96 12.14
CA ALA A 279 -11.93 14.55 10.93
C ALA A 279 -12.67 13.23 11.12
N PHE A 280 -12.06 12.27 11.84
CA PHE A 280 -12.70 11.00 12.14
C PHE A 280 -13.84 11.13 13.14
N GLU A 281 -13.70 11.96 14.18
CA GLU A 281 -14.79 12.26 15.13
C GLU A 281 -15.98 12.88 14.39
N ALA A 282 -15.73 13.82 13.47
CA ALA A 282 -16.76 14.45 12.64
C ALA A 282 -17.48 13.42 11.73
N ALA A 283 -16.74 12.49 11.12
CA ALA A 283 -17.29 11.49 10.23
C ALA A 283 -18.07 10.38 10.96
N SER A 284 -17.61 9.99 12.15
CA SER A 284 -18.20 8.88 12.92
C SER A 284 -19.28 9.32 13.90
N GLY A 285 -19.28 10.59 14.31
CA GLY A 285 -20.08 11.08 15.43
C GLY A 285 -19.70 10.43 16.77
N LYS A 286 -18.50 9.84 16.86
CA LYS A 286 -17.97 9.17 18.05
C LYS A 286 -16.74 9.93 18.55
N PRO A 287 -16.56 10.07 19.87
CA PRO A 287 -15.34 10.61 20.41
C PRO A 287 -14.17 9.63 20.19
N VAL A 288 -12.98 10.16 20.00
CA VAL A 288 -11.72 9.40 19.91
C VAL A 288 -10.79 9.91 21.00
N PRO A 289 -10.92 9.42 22.25
CA PRO A 289 -10.02 9.80 23.33
C PRO A 289 -8.57 9.49 22.95
N TYR A 290 -7.65 10.40 23.25
CA TYR A 290 -6.22 10.21 22.98
C TYR A 290 -5.32 10.70 24.10
N ARG A 291 -4.07 10.25 24.09
CA ARG A 291 -2.99 10.71 24.97
C ARG A 291 -1.75 11.01 24.16
N ILE A 292 -1.12 12.15 24.40
CA ILE A 292 0.19 12.46 23.84
C ILE A 292 1.24 11.68 24.63
N VAL A 293 2.08 10.92 23.93
CA VAL A 293 3.17 10.10 24.49
C VAL A 293 4.50 10.45 23.81
N ALA A 294 5.59 9.81 24.25
CA ALA A 294 6.90 9.98 23.63
C ALA A 294 6.88 9.67 22.12
N ARG A 295 7.80 10.28 21.37
CA ARG A 295 7.99 10.00 19.95
C ARG A 295 8.29 8.51 19.74
N ARG A 296 7.77 7.97 18.65
CA ARG A 296 8.08 6.59 18.23
C ARG A 296 9.35 6.61 17.39
N ALA A 297 10.26 5.67 17.67
CA ALA A 297 11.52 5.56 16.96
C ALA A 297 11.28 5.36 15.45
N GLY A 298 12.00 6.13 14.63
CA GLY A 298 11.91 6.09 13.16
C GLY A 298 10.86 7.02 12.54
N ASP A 299 9.96 7.63 13.32
CA ASP A 299 8.98 8.59 12.79
C ASP A 299 9.62 9.96 12.52
N VAL A 300 9.40 10.48 11.30
CA VAL A 300 9.79 11.83 10.87
C VAL A 300 8.71 12.87 11.23
N ALA A 301 9.07 14.15 11.27
CA ALA A 301 8.14 15.22 11.61
C ALA A 301 7.04 15.37 10.55
N GLN A 302 7.43 15.50 9.28
CA GLN A 302 6.52 15.80 8.17
C GLN A 302 6.93 15.10 6.88
N CYS A 303 5.96 14.63 6.10
CA CYS A 303 6.19 13.95 4.83
C CYS A 303 4.93 14.00 3.95
N TRP A 304 4.98 14.68 2.80
CA TRP A 304 3.91 14.66 1.80
C TRP A 304 4.41 14.78 0.36
N ALA A 305 3.62 14.29 -0.60
CA ALA A 305 4.02 14.14 -1.99
C ALA A 305 4.01 15.47 -2.75
N ASP A 306 4.79 15.55 -3.82
CA ASP A 306 4.38 16.27 -5.03
C ASP A 306 3.78 15.25 -6.00
N PRO A 307 2.46 15.30 -6.31
CA PRO A 307 1.80 14.33 -7.19
C PRO A 307 1.89 14.68 -8.69
N THR A 308 2.58 15.77 -9.06
CA THR A 308 2.55 16.34 -10.41
C THR A 308 2.96 15.34 -11.50
N ARG A 309 3.99 14.52 -11.25
CA ARG A 309 4.48 13.54 -12.25
C ARG A 309 3.43 12.47 -12.55
N ALA A 310 2.74 11.97 -11.53
CA ALA A 310 1.67 10.98 -11.71
C ALA A 310 0.47 11.58 -12.48
N GLU A 311 0.12 12.84 -12.23
CA GLU A 311 -0.93 13.54 -12.97
C GLU A 311 -0.56 13.69 -14.45
N GLN A 312 0.67 14.11 -14.75
CA GLN A 312 1.12 14.36 -16.12
C GLN A 312 1.35 13.08 -16.93
N GLU A 313 1.95 12.05 -16.33
CA GLU A 313 2.40 10.86 -17.07
C GLU A 313 1.39 9.71 -17.04
N LEU A 314 0.68 9.53 -15.92
CA LEU A 314 -0.34 8.49 -15.76
C LEU A 314 -1.76 9.00 -16.03
N GLY A 315 -1.97 10.32 -16.04
CA GLY A 315 -3.32 10.90 -16.05
C GLY A 315 -4.08 10.60 -14.76
N TRP A 316 -3.37 10.39 -13.66
CA TRP A 316 -3.93 9.99 -12.38
C TRP A 316 -3.73 11.09 -11.34
N ARG A 317 -4.76 11.36 -10.53
CA ARG A 317 -4.68 12.22 -9.35
C ARG A 317 -5.60 11.67 -8.27
N ALA A 318 -5.26 11.85 -7.01
CA ALA A 318 -6.19 11.58 -5.92
C ALA A 318 -7.42 12.49 -6.00
N GLU A 319 -8.61 11.91 -5.85
CA GLU A 319 -9.90 12.62 -5.98
C GLU A 319 -10.60 12.80 -4.64
N TYR A 320 -10.37 11.87 -3.70
CA TYR A 320 -11.06 11.86 -2.42
C TYR A 320 -10.29 12.66 -1.36
N ASP A 321 -11.04 13.43 -0.57
CA ASP A 321 -10.51 14.25 0.51
C ASP A 321 -10.50 13.51 1.86
N LEU A 322 -9.96 14.18 2.89
CA LEU A 322 -9.85 13.62 4.24
C LEU A 322 -11.22 13.25 4.83
N ALA A 323 -12.27 14.02 4.52
CA ALA A 323 -13.62 13.75 5.00
C ALA A 323 -14.15 12.43 4.42
N ARG A 324 -13.98 12.21 3.10
CA ARG A 324 -14.35 10.95 2.46
C ARG A 324 -13.54 9.77 2.98
N MET A 325 -12.23 9.94 3.18
CA MET A 325 -11.37 8.91 3.80
C MET A 325 -11.89 8.47 5.18
N CYS A 326 -12.24 9.42 6.04
CA CYS A 326 -12.76 9.12 7.37
C CYS A 326 -14.15 8.47 7.31
N ALA A 327 -15.03 8.96 6.44
CA ALA A 327 -16.39 8.44 6.30
C ALA A 327 -16.40 6.98 5.80
N ASP A 328 -15.55 6.66 4.82
CA ASP A 328 -15.47 5.31 4.26
C ASP A 328 -14.78 4.34 5.24
N ALA A 329 -13.72 4.78 5.93
CA ALA A 329 -13.11 4.01 7.01
C ALA A 329 -14.11 3.71 8.15
N TRP A 330 -14.92 4.69 8.54
CA TRP A 330 -15.98 4.49 9.54
C TRP A 330 -17.08 3.56 9.04
N ARG A 331 -17.52 3.69 7.79
CA ARG A 331 -18.54 2.80 7.19
C ARG A 331 -18.08 1.34 7.24
N TRP A 332 -16.83 1.08 6.87
CA TRP A 332 -16.21 -0.23 7.00
C TRP A 332 -16.21 -0.70 8.46
N GLN A 333 -15.60 0.07 9.37
CA GLN A 333 -15.38 -0.37 10.74
C GLN A 333 -16.68 -0.52 11.54
N SER A 334 -17.70 0.31 11.30
CA SER A 334 -19.00 0.22 11.95
C SER A 334 -19.84 -0.96 11.46
N GLY A 335 -19.76 -1.28 10.16
CA GLY A 335 -20.38 -2.48 9.59
C GLY A 335 -19.64 -3.79 9.92
N ASN A 336 -18.36 -3.69 10.28
CA ASN A 336 -17.46 -4.81 10.53
C ASN A 336 -16.64 -4.56 11.80
N PRO A 337 -17.28 -4.50 12.99
CA PRO A 337 -16.60 -4.11 14.23
C PRO A 337 -15.38 -5.00 14.54
N ASP A 338 -15.48 -6.29 14.23
CA ASP A 338 -14.43 -7.29 14.43
C ASP A 338 -13.66 -7.64 13.14
N GLY A 339 -13.77 -6.80 12.11
CA GLY A 339 -13.08 -6.99 10.83
C GLY A 339 -13.71 -8.08 9.98
N TYR A 340 -12.89 -8.96 9.41
CA TYR A 340 -13.31 -10.05 8.52
C TYR A 340 -13.69 -11.36 9.25
N ALA A 341 -14.04 -11.28 10.54
CA ALA A 341 -14.50 -12.42 11.34
C ALA A 341 -15.84 -13.00 10.86
#